data_AF-A0A370QM73-F1
#
_entry.id   AF-A0A370QM73-F1
#
_cell.length_a   1.000
_cell.length_b   1.000
_cell.length_c   1.000
_cell.angle_alpha   90.00
_cell.angle_beta   90.00
_cell.angle_gamma   90.00
#
_symmetry.space_group_name_H-M   'P 1'
#
loop_
_entity.id
_entity.type
_entity.pdbx_description
1 polymer ?
#
loop_
_entity_poly.entity_id
_entity_poly.type
_entity_poly.pdbx_seq_one_letter_code
_entity_poly.pdbx_strand_id
1 'polypeptide(L)'
;MLLNLLKFNKSSKELKINQSNVFYNYTLGFESSNIDLLKTAGKLLKTGIAKSVFFSDFKCVYLDNLGNTQVEFLKPEGRQWDSSWELEFNQKMPESVAADAIGFFEVLFHENRISLNNDLYLRASLPPLVLEDEDNEISLFSSVKIYKSGIAILSFQFDATWQGIDENEFIARVVNIFQIYFKSIWVDSKIQKLDADVVLINAFEDTFSVAGEYIKNKEVKKTIKEMKKDSQRVINDAFQIDGKKFHLGGDDWSLHEIAGSKNDDSWESTLDLCRSIYSNAVSNILVFGQRSKNNDFRKYMWEGRPSICLLRFDNQPQNKNDLIKQFSSSMSKILLRANFRGQTPDLPIDLRMFDDYCLHAQRSALLWTWLRSDGDSDNVWDEPHTRGKIFENQARAEQIEYYNMRIARACSWAHDPLSDIHLFHAYETLVNSERLTHHSSQAGEVSAALSYIINEFGTASLIPSAKEAARYHLEELRYKSDSIRNRRDRGLTFVFGLVGAATLAEFVVHPFIQEIWPKLSKVITPILSFGISGALILSVVIVVLIINKDE
;
A
#
# COMPACT_ATOMS: atom_id res chain seq x y z
N MET A 1 56.12 1.36 22.07
CA MET A 1 54.80 1.97 22.37
C MET A 1 54.56 3.18 21.45
N LEU A 2 54.69 2.98 20.13
CA LEU A 2 54.70 4.06 19.11
C LEU A 2 54.30 3.52 17.72
N LEU A 3 53.38 2.55 17.68
CA LEU A 3 52.96 1.86 16.45
C LEU A 3 51.44 1.74 16.27
N ASN A 4 50.62 2.37 17.13
CA ASN A 4 49.15 2.33 17.05
C ASN A 4 48.51 3.66 16.59
N LEU A 5 49.28 4.58 16.01
CA LEU A 5 48.77 5.88 15.53
C LEU A 5 48.59 5.99 14.00
N LEU A 6 48.72 4.87 13.28
CA LEU A 6 48.27 4.75 11.89
C LEU A 6 46.92 4.02 11.85
N LYS A 7 45.89 4.66 12.42
CA LYS A 7 44.53 4.38 11.92
C LYS A 7 44.54 4.86 10.48
N PHE A 8 44.48 3.92 9.55
CA PHE A 8 44.23 4.17 8.14
C PHE A 8 43.10 5.18 8.00
N ASN A 9 43.43 6.44 7.71
CA ASN A 9 42.53 7.30 6.95
C ASN A 9 42.46 6.66 5.56
N LYS A 10 41.57 5.67 5.40
CA LYS A 10 41.12 5.27 4.07
C LYS A 10 40.45 6.52 3.50
N SER A 11 41.14 7.22 2.61
CA SER A 11 40.51 8.24 1.78
C SER A 11 39.49 7.51 0.90
N SER A 12 38.24 7.44 1.34
CA SER A 12 37.15 7.04 0.48
C SER A 12 37.08 8.04 -0.66
N LYS A 13 37.05 7.56 -1.91
CA LYS A 13 36.89 8.43 -3.07
C LYS A 13 35.44 8.93 -3.09
N GLU A 14 35.25 10.19 -3.44
CA GLU A 14 33.92 10.74 -3.70
C GLU A 14 33.36 10.15 -5.00
N LEU A 15 32.06 9.87 -5.03
CA LEU A 15 31.41 9.37 -6.23
C LEU A 15 31.18 10.51 -7.23
N LYS A 16 31.50 10.23 -8.50
CA LYS A 16 31.09 11.05 -9.65
C LYS A 16 30.16 10.23 -10.53
N ILE A 17 28.86 10.50 -10.44
CA ILE A 17 27.83 9.66 -11.03
C ILE A 17 27.61 10.08 -12.48
N ASN A 18 27.62 9.11 -13.39
CA ASN A 18 27.38 9.35 -14.82
C ASN A 18 25.98 8.91 -15.21
N GLN A 19 25.49 7.78 -14.69
CA GLN A 19 24.18 7.24 -15.04
C GLN A 19 23.50 6.61 -13.84
N SER A 20 22.22 6.92 -13.66
CA SER A 20 21.40 6.33 -12.62
C SER A 20 19.97 6.10 -13.07
N ASN A 21 19.34 5.12 -12.45
CA ASN A 21 17.90 4.95 -12.45
C ASN A 21 17.40 5.10 -11.00
N VAL A 22 16.30 5.82 -10.79
CA VAL A 22 15.67 5.96 -9.48
C VAL A 22 14.17 5.72 -9.61
N PHE A 23 13.65 4.82 -8.78
CA PHE A 23 12.21 4.66 -8.58
C PHE A 23 11.83 5.31 -7.25
N TYR A 24 11.09 6.42 -7.31
CA TYR A 24 10.46 7.02 -6.14
C TYR A 24 9.16 6.26 -5.85
N ASN A 25 9.28 5.22 -5.01
CA ASN A 25 8.17 4.34 -4.67
C ASN A 25 7.41 4.90 -3.46
N TYR A 26 6.09 4.97 -3.62
CA TYR A 26 5.13 5.30 -2.58
C TYR A 26 4.13 4.17 -2.43
N THR A 27 4.23 3.46 -1.32
CA THR A 27 3.38 2.32 -1.00
C THR A 27 2.17 2.82 -0.23
N LEU A 28 0.97 2.50 -0.68
CA LEU A 28 -0.31 2.92 -0.13
C LEU A 28 -1.03 1.70 0.45
N GLY A 29 -1.39 1.75 1.73
CA GLY A 29 -2.18 0.73 2.41
C GLY A 29 -3.61 1.22 2.65
N PHE A 30 -4.55 0.87 1.77
CA PHE A 30 -5.96 1.26 1.90
C PHE A 30 -6.65 0.47 3.01
N GLU A 31 -7.69 1.07 3.61
CA GLU A 31 -8.62 0.47 4.56
C GLU A 31 -9.57 -0.56 3.91
N SER A 32 -9.02 -1.48 3.14
CA SER A 32 -9.76 -2.59 2.54
C SER A 32 -8.86 -3.80 2.43
N SER A 33 -9.41 -4.97 2.76
CA SER A 33 -8.74 -6.26 2.58
C SER A 33 -9.02 -6.91 1.21
N ASN A 34 -9.88 -6.32 0.37
CA ASN A 34 -10.27 -6.93 -0.90
C ASN A 34 -10.71 -5.90 -1.97
N ILE A 35 -9.87 -5.73 -3.00
CA ILE A 35 -10.10 -4.92 -4.19
C ILE A 35 -10.65 -5.80 -5.32
N ASP A 36 -11.70 -5.32 -5.97
CA ASP A 36 -12.18 -5.85 -7.24
C ASP A 36 -11.26 -5.34 -8.37
N LEU A 37 -10.23 -6.13 -8.69
CA LEU A 37 -9.22 -5.77 -9.68
C LEU A 37 -9.82 -5.56 -11.09
N LEU A 38 -10.83 -6.35 -11.48
CA LEU A 38 -11.47 -6.23 -12.80
C LEU A 38 -12.25 -4.92 -12.92
N LYS A 39 -13.06 -4.57 -11.91
CA LYS A 39 -13.78 -3.29 -11.92
C LYS A 39 -12.84 -2.10 -11.80
N THR A 40 -11.75 -2.25 -11.04
CA THR A 40 -10.70 -1.22 -10.93
C THR A 40 -10.01 -1.00 -12.29
N ALA A 41 -9.66 -2.07 -13.01
CA ALA A 41 -9.11 -1.98 -14.37
C ALA A 41 -10.08 -1.30 -15.34
N GLY A 42 -11.37 -1.64 -15.27
CA GLY A 42 -12.39 -0.97 -16.08
C GLY A 42 -12.49 0.54 -15.80
N LYS A 43 -12.35 0.96 -14.54
CA LYS A 43 -12.30 2.39 -14.18
C LYS A 43 -11.03 3.08 -14.70
N LEU A 44 -9.86 2.46 -14.58
CA LEU A 44 -8.58 2.98 -15.10
C LEU A 44 -8.66 3.32 -16.59
N LEU A 45 -9.19 2.39 -17.39
CA LEU A 45 -9.34 2.57 -18.83
C LEU A 45 -10.42 3.61 -19.14
N LYS A 46 -11.56 3.57 -18.43
CA LYS A 46 -12.69 4.48 -18.66
C LYS A 46 -12.36 5.94 -18.34
N THR A 47 -11.55 6.21 -17.31
CA THR A 47 -11.09 7.57 -17.00
C THR A 47 -10.04 8.06 -17.98
N GLY A 48 -9.45 7.16 -18.78
CA GLY A 48 -8.47 7.48 -19.80
C GLY A 48 -7.12 7.91 -19.25
N ILE A 49 -6.82 7.55 -17.99
CA ILE A 49 -5.49 7.74 -17.37
C ILE A 49 -4.54 6.58 -17.64
N ALA A 50 -5.07 5.45 -18.12
CA ALA A 50 -4.27 4.32 -18.59
C ALA A 50 -4.77 3.89 -19.97
N LYS A 51 -3.84 3.52 -20.87
CA LYS A 51 -4.15 2.93 -22.18
C LYS A 51 -4.36 1.41 -22.08
N SER A 52 -3.71 0.79 -21.09
CA SER A 52 -3.68 -0.65 -20.86
C SER A 52 -3.57 -0.98 -19.38
N VAL A 53 -4.03 -2.17 -19.00
CA VAL A 53 -3.92 -2.73 -17.65
C VAL A 53 -3.50 -4.19 -17.77
N PHE A 54 -2.47 -4.56 -17.04
CA PHE A 54 -1.89 -5.89 -17.04
C PHE A 54 -2.11 -6.58 -15.71
N PHE A 55 -2.53 -7.84 -15.73
CA PHE A 55 -2.78 -8.64 -14.54
C PHE A 55 -1.61 -9.59 -14.29
N SER A 56 -1.40 -9.92 -13.01
CA SER A 56 -0.37 -10.87 -12.55
C SER A 56 -0.53 -12.30 -13.10
N ASP A 57 -1.66 -12.58 -13.76
CA ASP A 57 -2.00 -13.88 -14.37
C ASP A 57 -1.93 -13.86 -15.90
N PHE A 58 -1.06 -12.99 -16.44
CA PHE A 58 -0.73 -12.84 -17.87
C PHE A 58 -1.90 -12.40 -18.76
N LYS A 59 -2.91 -11.75 -18.18
CA LYS A 59 -4.01 -11.13 -18.93
C LYS A 59 -3.76 -9.64 -19.10
N CYS A 60 -4.09 -9.12 -20.28
CA CYS A 60 -4.03 -7.70 -20.61
C CYS A 60 -5.42 -7.22 -21.02
N VAL A 61 -5.80 -6.03 -20.56
CA VAL A 61 -6.99 -5.30 -21.04
C VAL A 61 -6.52 -3.95 -21.54
N TYR A 62 -6.83 -3.62 -22.80
CA TYR A 62 -6.35 -2.39 -23.43
C TYR A 62 -7.40 -1.75 -24.33
N LEU A 63 -7.17 -0.50 -24.70
CA LEU A 63 -7.94 0.21 -25.73
C LEU A 63 -7.25 0.04 -27.08
N ASP A 64 -7.97 -0.45 -28.09
CA ASP A 64 -7.47 -0.51 -29.47
C ASP A 64 -7.42 0.89 -30.11
N ASN A 65 -6.91 0.98 -31.35
CA ASN A 65 -6.82 2.24 -32.10
C ASN A 65 -8.21 2.89 -32.38
N LEU A 66 -9.30 2.15 -32.20
CA LEU A 66 -10.68 2.64 -32.34
C LEU A 66 -11.29 3.00 -30.98
N GLY A 67 -10.56 2.84 -29.87
CA GLY A 67 -11.00 3.10 -28.51
C GLY A 67 -11.87 1.99 -27.92
N ASN A 68 -11.97 0.81 -28.54
CA ASN A 68 -12.71 -0.31 -27.99
C ASN A 68 -11.83 -1.08 -27.00
N THR A 69 -12.45 -1.57 -25.92
CA THR A 69 -11.78 -2.42 -24.95
C THR A 69 -11.56 -3.82 -25.52
N GLN A 70 -10.32 -4.24 -25.58
CA GLN A 70 -9.90 -5.59 -25.96
C GLN A 70 -9.33 -6.32 -24.75
N VAL A 71 -9.42 -7.65 -24.78
CA VAL A 71 -8.83 -8.53 -23.76
C VAL A 71 -7.94 -9.53 -24.46
N GLU A 72 -6.73 -9.67 -23.96
CA GLU A 72 -5.72 -10.55 -24.55
C GLU A 72 -5.04 -11.39 -23.47
N PHE A 73 -4.76 -12.64 -23.84
CA PHE A 73 -4.06 -13.61 -23.00
C PHE A 73 -2.68 -13.75 -23.58
N LEU A 74 -1.72 -13.11 -22.93
CA LEU A 74 -0.36 -13.05 -23.41
C LEU A 74 0.36 -14.33 -23.00
N LYS A 75 0.94 -15.02 -23.99
CA LYS A 75 1.63 -16.29 -23.79
C LYS A 75 3.10 -16.09 -24.15
N PRO A 76 4.01 -16.12 -23.16
CA PRO A 76 5.43 -16.08 -23.46
C PRO A 76 5.85 -17.40 -24.11
N GLU A 77 6.45 -17.31 -25.29
CA GLU A 77 7.08 -18.43 -25.99
C GLU A 77 8.59 -18.43 -25.74
N GLY A 78 9.23 -19.59 -25.86
CA GLY A 78 10.67 -19.74 -25.65
C GLY A 78 11.08 -20.21 -24.25
N ARG A 79 12.36 -19.99 -23.90
CA ARG A 79 12.94 -20.43 -22.62
C ARG A 79 12.49 -19.47 -21.50
N GLN A 80 11.88 -20.03 -20.45
CA GLN A 80 11.37 -19.25 -19.32
C GLN A 80 12.37 -19.12 -18.17
N TRP A 81 13.67 -19.31 -18.41
CA TRP A 81 14.71 -19.19 -17.38
C TRP A 81 15.75 -18.08 -17.66
N ASP A 82 15.71 -17.49 -18.85
CA ASP A 82 16.46 -16.30 -19.26
C ASP A 82 15.51 -15.27 -19.92
N SER A 83 15.95 -14.02 -20.11
CA SER A 83 15.15 -12.98 -20.79
C SER A 83 15.05 -13.19 -22.31
N SER A 84 15.12 -14.44 -22.79
CA SER A 84 15.04 -14.79 -24.22
C SER A 84 13.62 -15.20 -24.66
N TRP A 85 12.61 -14.81 -23.88
CA TRP A 85 11.22 -15.07 -24.20
C TRP A 85 10.72 -14.12 -25.29
N GLU A 86 9.77 -14.60 -26.09
CA GLU A 86 9.10 -13.80 -27.12
C GLU A 86 7.60 -13.71 -26.81
N LEU A 87 6.98 -12.60 -27.20
CA LEU A 87 5.54 -12.38 -27.10
C LEU A 87 4.96 -12.17 -28.49
N GLU A 88 4.00 -13.02 -28.86
CA GLU A 88 3.15 -12.76 -30.00
C GLU A 88 2.01 -11.83 -29.57
N PHE A 89 1.97 -10.63 -30.17
CA PHE A 89 0.88 -9.68 -29.96
C PHE A 89 -0.14 -9.77 -31.09
N ASN A 90 -1.41 -9.60 -30.75
CA ASN A 90 -2.46 -9.43 -31.75
C ASN A 90 -2.19 -8.18 -32.60
N GLN A 91 -2.40 -8.28 -33.92
CA GLN A 91 -2.24 -7.16 -34.86
C GLN A 91 -3.10 -5.92 -34.52
N LYS A 92 -4.15 -6.09 -33.70
CA LYS A 92 -5.01 -4.99 -33.23
C LYS A 92 -4.41 -4.21 -32.06
N MET A 93 -3.35 -4.70 -31.42
CA MET A 93 -2.72 -4.04 -30.29
C MET A 93 -1.93 -2.81 -30.78
N PRO A 94 -2.16 -1.62 -30.21
CA PRO A 94 -1.34 -0.45 -30.52
C PRO A 94 0.13 -0.67 -30.14
N GLU A 95 1.06 -0.12 -30.92
CA GLU A 95 2.51 -0.26 -30.66
C GLU A 95 2.91 0.24 -29.27
N SER A 96 2.33 1.35 -28.81
CA SER A 96 2.59 1.88 -27.46
C SER A 96 2.14 0.88 -26.37
N VAL A 97 1.03 0.17 -26.58
CA VAL A 97 0.53 -0.84 -25.65
C VAL A 97 1.40 -2.09 -25.68
N ALA A 98 1.90 -2.49 -26.85
CA ALA A 98 2.83 -3.61 -26.97
C ALA A 98 4.16 -3.31 -26.26
N ALA A 99 4.69 -2.09 -26.37
CA ALA A 99 5.91 -1.67 -25.67
C ALA A 99 5.76 -1.72 -24.14
N ASP A 100 4.62 -1.22 -23.62
CA ASP A 100 4.23 -1.34 -22.21
C ASP A 100 4.11 -2.80 -21.78
N ALA A 101 3.51 -3.65 -22.63
CA ALA A 101 3.35 -5.07 -22.36
C ALA A 101 4.71 -5.75 -22.21
N ILE A 102 5.67 -5.52 -23.11
CA ILE A 102 7.02 -6.10 -23.00
C ILE A 102 7.64 -5.72 -21.65
N GLY A 103 7.55 -4.45 -21.25
CA GLY A 103 8.11 -4.00 -19.97
C GLY A 103 7.44 -4.66 -18.76
N PHE A 104 6.11 -4.75 -18.78
CA PHE A 104 5.35 -5.43 -17.74
C PHE A 104 5.74 -6.91 -17.62
N PHE A 105 5.88 -7.60 -18.74
CA PHE A 105 6.24 -9.02 -18.78
C PHE A 105 7.63 -9.27 -18.22
N GLU A 106 8.57 -8.37 -18.52
CA GLU A 106 9.92 -8.45 -17.97
C GLU A 106 9.92 -8.32 -16.45
N VAL A 107 9.16 -7.36 -15.90
CA VAL A 107 8.98 -7.25 -14.45
C VAL A 107 8.33 -8.52 -13.87
N LEU A 108 7.21 -8.99 -14.47
CA LEU A 108 6.49 -10.18 -14.00
C LEU A 108 7.36 -11.45 -14.03
N PHE A 109 8.23 -11.58 -15.03
CA PHE A 109 9.22 -12.64 -15.11
C PHE A 109 10.16 -12.63 -13.91
N HIS A 110 10.72 -11.46 -13.57
CA HIS A 110 11.58 -11.32 -12.38
C HIS A 110 10.79 -11.60 -11.10
N GLU A 111 9.56 -11.10 -10.97
CA GLU A 111 8.71 -11.35 -9.81
C GLU A 111 8.42 -12.82 -9.57
N ASN A 112 8.12 -13.59 -10.62
CA ASN A 112 7.86 -15.02 -10.52
C ASN A 112 9.10 -15.84 -10.13
N ARG A 113 10.30 -15.32 -10.39
CA ARG A 113 11.56 -15.92 -9.93
C ARG A 113 11.86 -15.59 -8.48
N ILE A 114 11.48 -14.39 -8.05
CA ILE A 114 11.80 -13.86 -6.72
C ILE A 114 10.74 -14.29 -5.70
N SER A 115 9.46 -14.38 -6.07
CA SER A 115 8.38 -14.68 -5.13
C SER A 115 7.68 -16.01 -5.39
N LEU A 116 7.38 -16.72 -4.30
CA LEU A 116 6.63 -17.96 -4.32
C LEU A 116 5.11 -17.78 -4.33
N ASN A 117 4.62 -16.73 -3.69
CA ASN A 117 3.21 -16.51 -3.41
C ASN A 117 2.91 -15.02 -3.50
N ASN A 118 2.90 -14.49 -4.72
CA ASN A 118 2.42 -13.13 -4.96
C ASN A 118 0.89 -13.11 -4.84
N ASP A 119 0.38 -12.12 -4.12
CA ASP A 119 -1.04 -11.81 -4.16
C ASP A 119 -1.41 -11.33 -5.57
N LEU A 120 -2.66 -11.55 -5.99
CA LEU A 120 -3.10 -11.12 -7.30
C LEU A 120 -3.04 -9.60 -7.38
N TYR A 121 -2.58 -9.08 -8.51
CA TYR A 121 -2.49 -7.64 -8.72
C TYR A 121 -2.79 -7.27 -10.17
N LEU A 122 -3.03 -5.99 -10.38
CA LEU A 122 -2.96 -5.34 -11.69
C LEU A 122 -1.84 -4.29 -11.70
N ARG A 123 -1.34 -3.95 -12.88
CA ARG A 123 -0.36 -2.90 -13.11
C ARG A 123 -0.76 -2.06 -14.32
N ALA A 124 -0.52 -0.77 -14.24
CA ALA A 124 -0.79 0.16 -15.34
C ALA A 124 0.24 1.29 -15.34
N SER A 125 0.66 1.70 -16.54
CA SER A 125 1.34 2.97 -16.76
C SER A 125 0.34 4.10 -16.57
N LEU A 126 0.73 5.13 -15.83
CA LEU A 126 -0.04 6.36 -15.63
C LEU A 126 0.59 7.48 -16.46
N PRO A 127 -0.12 8.62 -16.67
CA PRO A 127 0.47 9.75 -17.38
C PRO A 127 1.73 10.22 -16.64
N PRO A 128 2.82 10.55 -17.36
CA PRO A 128 4.02 11.09 -16.75
C PRO A 128 3.78 12.48 -16.18
N LEU A 129 4.74 12.97 -15.42
CA LEU A 129 4.77 14.35 -14.94
C LEU A 129 6.13 14.99 -15.20
N VAL A 130 6.14 16.30 -15.28
CA VAL A 130 7.37 17.09 -15.48
C VAL A 130 7.51 18.10 -14.35
N LEU A 131 8.68 18.10 -13.72
CA LEU A 131 9.08 19.07 -12.69
C LEU A 131 10.00 20.10 -13.36
N GLU A 132 9.67 21.38 -13.27
CA GLU A 132 10.43 22.47 -13.88
C GLU A 132 11.17 23.25 -12.79
N ASP A 133 12.50 23.30 -12.86
CA ASP A 133 13.38 24.02 -11.93
C ASP A 133 14.34 24.94 -12.71
N GLU A 134 14.10 26.25 -12.65
CA GLU A 134 14.81 27.28 -13.42
C GLU A 134 14.98 26.93 -14.91
N ASP A 135 16.10 26.31 -15.26
CA ASP A 135 16.50 25.91 -16.62
C ASP A 135 16.37 24.40 -16.89
N ASN A 136 15.94 23.60 -15.91
CA ASN A 136 15.90 22.13 -16.00
C ASN A 136 14.46 21.60 -16.00
N GLU A 137 14.19 20.63 -16.87
CA GLU A 137 12.96 19.84 -16.88
C GLU A 137 13.26 18.40 -16.48
N ILE A 138 12.72 17.96 -15.35
CA ILE A 138 12.85 16.58 -14.84
C ILE A 138 11.58 15.82 -15.21
N SER A 139 11.73 14.83 -16.09
CA SER A 139 10.62 13.98 -16.52
C SER A 139 10.55 12.72 -15.65
N LEU A 140 9.38 12.47 -15.06
CA LEU A 140 9.13 11.29 -14.25
C LEU A 140 8.03 10.41 -14.87
N PHE A 141 8.35 9.15 -15.11
CA PHE A 141 7.40 8.17 -15.64
C PHE A 141 6.63 7.51 -14.51
N SER A 142 5.32 7.67 -14.52
CA SER A 142 4.45 7.19 -13.44
C SER A 142 3.87 5.81 -13.75
N SER A 143 3.86 4.93 -12.77
CA SER A 143 3.15 3.65 -12.85
C SER A 143 2.51 3.28 -11.53
N VAL A 144 1.50 2.43 -11.57
CA VAL A 144 0.83 1.91 -10.37
C VAL A 144 0.69 0.40 -10.44
N LYS A 145 0.99 -0.26 -9.33
CA LYS A 145 0.71 -1.67 -9.10
C LYS A 145 -0.30 -1.80 -7.96
N ILE A 146 -1.45 -2.41 -8.19
CA ILE A 146 -2.57 -2.50 -7.25
C ILE A 146 -2.84 -3.95 -6.91
N TYR A 147 -2.62 -4.33 -5.66
CA TYR A 147 -2.85 -5.67 -5.14
C TYR A 147 -4.30 -5.85 -4.69
N LYS A 148 -4.80 -7.07 -4.84
CA LYS A 148 -6.13 -7.48 -4.38
C LYS A 148 -6.31 -7.23 -2.88
N SER A 149 -5.26 -7.39 -2.09
CA SER A 149 -5.26 -7.09 -0.65
C SER A 149 -5.48 -5.61 -0.30
N GLY A 150 -5.57 -4.69 -1.25
CA GLY A 150 -5.76 -3.25 -0.97
C GLY A 150 -4.47 -2.50 -0.69
N ILE A 151 -3.34 -3.04 -1.12
CA ILE A 151 -2.05 -2.34 -1.16
C ILE A 151 -1.84 -1.85 -2.60
N ALA A 152 -1.34 -0.63 -2.77
CA ALA A 152 -0.88 -0.14 -4.06
C ALA A 152 0.55 0.38 -3.96
N ILE A 153 1.34 0.26 -5.01
CA ILE A 153 2.66 0.89 -5.12
C ILE A 153 2.58 1.85 -6.29
N LEU A 154 2.66 3.14 -5.98
CA LEU A 154 2.80 4.21 -6.94
C LEU A 154 4.30 4.46 -7.14
N SER A 155 4.78 4.40 -8.38
CA SER A 155 6.18 4.57 -8.69
C SER A 155 6.37 5.72 -9.67
N PHE A 156 7.31 6.61 -9.37
CA PHE A 156 7.82 7.62 -10.30
C PHE A 156 9.24 7.24 -10.69
N GLN A 157 9.44 6.80 -11.93
CA GLN A 157 10.75 6.42 -12.46
C GLN A 157 11.47 7.64 -13.05
N PHE A 158 12.73 7.79 -12.69
CA PHE A 158 13.66 8.78 -13.23
C PHE A 158 14.88 8.07 -13.80
N ASP A 159 15.10 8.20 -15.10
CA ASP A 159 16.29 7.75 -15.80
C ASP A 159 17.14 8.97 -16.15
N ALA A 160 18.42 8.94 -15.78
CA ALA A 160 19.26 10.12 -15.88
C ALA A 160 20.69 9.81 -16.31
N THR A 161 21.25 10.74 -17.08
CA THR A 161 22.63 10.72 -17.57
C THR A 161 23.27 12.08 -17.37
N TRP A 162 24.49 12.10 -16.84
CA TRP A 162 25.30 13.28 -16.58
C TRP A 162 26.75 13.04 -17.01
N GLN A 163 27.54 14.12 -17.03
CA GLN A 163 28.99 14.09 -17.18
C GLN A 163 29.68 14.19 -15.80
N GLY A 164 29.38 13.24 -14.91
CA GLY A 164 30.01 13.14 -13.59
C GLY A 164 29.45 14.11 -12.55
N ILE A 165 28.17 14.00 -12.23
CA ILE A 165 27.55 14.79 -11.16
C ILE A 165 28.20 14.45 -9.80
N ASP A 166 28.44 15.47 -8.99
CA ASP A 166 29.01 15.31 -7.65
C ASP A 166 28.06 14.56 -6.71
N GLU A 167 28.61 13.75 -5.79
CA GLU A 167 27.80 13.02 -4.81
C GLU A 167 26.88 13.92 -3.98
N ASN A 168 27.32 15.13 -3.59
CA ASN A 168 26.52 16.03 -2.78
C ASN A 168 25.36 16.61 -3.58
N GLU A 169 25.60 16.94 -4.84
CA GLU A 169 24.58 17.43 -5.76
C GLU A 169 23.58 16.32 -6.11
N PHE A 170 24.07 15.09 -6.35
CA PHE A 170 23.21 13.92 -6.56
C PHE A 170 22.31 13.66 -5.35
N ILE A 171 22.84 13.72 -4.13
CA ILE A 171 22.04 13.55 -2.92
C ILE A 171 20.99 14.66 -2.80
N ALA A 172 21.37 15.92 -3.00
CA ALA A 172 20.47 17.05 -2.87
C ALA A 172 19.37 17.08 -3.95
N ARG A 173 19.73 16.87 -5.22
CA ARG A 173 18.85 17.09 -6.37
C ARG A 173 18.10 15.84 -6.83
N VAL A 174 18.68 14.66 -6.65
CA VAL A 174 18.11 13.39 -7.13
C VAL A 174 17.55 12.57 -5.98
N VAL A 175 18.37 12.27 -4.96
CA VAL A 175 17.94 11.42 -3.84
C VAL A 175 16.89 12.13 -2.97
N ASN A 176 17.07 13.43 -2.74
CA ASN A 176 16.18 14.28 -1.97
C ASN A 176 15.31 15.18 -2.83
N ILE A 177 14.94 14.73 -4.03
CA ILE A 177 14.07 15.48 -4.96
C ILE A 177 12.77 15.99 -4.32
N PHE A 178 12.24 15.27 -3.32
CA PHE A 178 11.03 15.65 -2.59
C PHE A 178 11.18 16.91 -1.72
N GLN A 179 12.42 17.32 -1.42
CA GLN A 179 12.73 18.53 -0.64
C GLN A 179 12.92 19.77 -1.52
N ILE A 180 12.87 19.61 -2.84
CA ILE A 180 13.06 20.69 -3.80
C ILE A 180 11.70 21.33 -4.08
N TYR A 181 11.69 22.65 -4.10
CA TYR A 181 10.56 23.45 -4.56
C TYR A 181 10.77 23.77 -6.03
N PHE A 182 9.88 23.25 -6.87
CA PHE A 182 9.93 23.45 -8.32
C PHE A 182 9.24 24.75 -8.71
N LYS A 183 9.66 25.39 -9.80
CA LYS A 183 8.94 26.57 -10.30
C LYS A 183 7.52 26.21 -10.74
N SER A 184 7.40 25.10 -11.47
CA SER A 184 6.13 24.58 -11.96
C SER A 184 6.14 23.05 -11.97
N ILE A 185 4.97 22.46 -11.80
CA ILE A 185 4.76 21.02 -11.93
C ILE A 185 3.66 20.80 -12.96
N TRP A 186 3.94 19.97 -13.95
CA TRP A 186 3.05 19.66 -15.06
C TRP A 186 2.49 18.25 -14.94
N VAL A 187 1.16 18.13 -14.85
CA VAL A 187 0.42 16.87 -14.64
C VAL A 187 -0.74 16.77 -15.63
N ASP A 188 -1.09 15.55 -16.05
CA ASP A 188 -2.24 15.30 -16.91
C ASP A 188 -3.56 15.78 -16.24
N SER A 189 -4.39 16.48 -17.02
CA SER A 189 -5.64 17.07 -16.52
C SER A 189 -6.64 16.04 -15.97
N LYS A 190 -6.64 14.79 -16.48
CA LYS A 190 -7.54 13.74 -15.99
C LYS A 190 -7.12 13.26 -14.62
N ILE A 191 -5.82 13.17 -14.35
CA ILE A 191 -5.29 12.85 -13.01
C ILE A 191 -5.69 13.95 -12.03
N GLN A 192 -5.49 15.21 -12.38
CA GLN A 192 -5.88 16.34 -11.52
C GLN A 192 -7.40 16.41 -11.28
N LYS A 193 -8.24 16.07 -12.27
CA LYS A 193 -9.70 15.96 -12.09
C LYS A 193 -10.08 14.87 -11.08
N LEU A 194 -9.44 13.71 -11.16
CA LEU A 194 -9.71 12.61 -10.23
C LEU A 194 -9.26 12.92 -8.81
N ASP A 195 -8.14 13.65 -8.67
CA ASP A 195 -7.70 14.21 -7.38
C ASP A 195 -8.73 15.22 -6.85
N ALA A 196 -9.15 16.19 -7.67
CA ALA A 196 -10.14 17.19 -7.31
C ALA A 196 -11.45 16.60 -6.79
N ASP A 197 -11.96 15.56 -7.44
CA ASP A 197 -13.15 14.81 -7.01
C ASP A 197 -13.02 14.28 -5.58
N VAL A 198 -11.80 13.95 -5.16
CA VAL A 198 -11.49 13.43 -3.82
C VAL A 198 -11.24 14.57 -2.83
N VAL A 199 -10.43 15.56 -3.23
CA VAL A 199 -10.05 16.70 -2.39
C VAL A 199 -11.25 17.57 -2.07
N LEU A 200 -12.09 17.93 -3.05
CA LEU A 200 -13.25 18.83 -2.85
C LEU A 200 -14.32 18.26 -1.92
N ILE A 201 -14.40 16.93 -1.80
CA ILE A 201 -15.28 16.30 -0.81
C ILE A 201 -14.83 16.68 0.61
N ASN A 202 -13.52 16.75 0.85
CA ASN A 202 -12.91 16.87 2.18
C ASN A 202 -12.22 18.22 2.46
N ALA A 203 -12.10 19.10 1.47
CA ALA A 203 -11.35 20.35 1.56
C ALA A 203 -11.84 21.31 2.65
N PHE A 204 -13.09 21.15 3.08
CA PHE A 204 -13.71 21.99 4.09
C PHE A 204 -14.41 21.11 5.13
N GLU A 205 -14.10 21.37 6.41
CA GLU A 205 -14.87 20.81 7.51
C GLU A 205 -16.34 21.22 7.39
N ASP A 206 -17.25 20.36 7.83
CA ASP A 206 -18.70 20.64 7.88
C ASP A 206 -19.09 21.69 8.93
N THR A 207 -18.10 22.25 9.62
CA THR A 207 -18.20 23.12 10.79
C THR A 207 -17.13 24.19 10.75
N PHE A 208 -17.41 25.35 11.33
CA PHE A 208 -16.38 26.34 11.63
C PHE A 208 -16.05 26.30 13.11
N SER A 209 -14.75 26.36 13.46
CA SER A 209 -14.30 26.47 14.85
C SER A 209 -14.09 27.95 15.21
N VAL A 210 -14.75 28.41 16.26
CA VAL A 210 -14.53 29.73 16.86
C VAL A 210 -14.21 29.53 18.33
N ALA A 211 -12.99 29.85 18.74
CA ALA A 211 -12.49 29.62 20.11
C ALA A 211 -12.60 28.15 20.60
N GLY A 212 -12.58 27.18 19.67
CA GLY A 212 -12.72 25.75 19.97
C GLY A 212 -14.16 25.24 19.96
N GLU A 213 -15.15 26.11 19.81
CA GLU A 213 -16.55 25.73 19.66
C GLU A 213 -16.92 25.53 18.18
N TYR A 214 -17.59 24.42 17.88
CA TYR A 214 -17.96 24.06 16.52
C TYR A 214 -19.34 24.62 16.14
N ILE A 215 -19.36 25.53 15.17
CA ILE A 215 -20.57 26.14 14.65
C ILE A 215 -21.06 25.36 13.43
N LYS A 216 -22.27 24.78 13.53
CA LYS A 216 -22.93 24.01 12.44
C LYS A 216 -24.31 24.56 12.12
N ASN A 217 -24.38 25.78 11.58
CA ASN A 217 -25.66 26.40 11.19
C ASN A 217 -25.85 26.38 9.65
N LYS A 218 -27.02 26.84 9.17
CA LYS A 218 -27.34 26.87 7.72
C LYS A 218 -26.43 27.81 6.93
N GLU A 219 -25.95 28.89 7.55
CA GLU A 219 -25.06 29.88 6.92
C GLU A 219 -23.68 29.27 6.68
N VAL A 220 -23.09 28.62 7.68
CA VAL A 220 -21.82 27.87 7.55
C VAL A 220 -21.90 26.85 6.42
N LYS A 221 -22.98 26.05 6.37
CA LYS A 221 -23.18 25.10 5.26
C LYS A 221 -23.30 25.77 3.90
N LYS A 222 -23.91 26.95 3.82
CA LYS A 222 -24.02 27.72 2.57
C LYS A 222 -22.65 28.23 2.14
N THR A 223 -21.88 28.81 3.07
CA THR A 223 -20.51 29.29 2.83
C THR A 223 -19.60 28.16 2.36
N ILE A 224 -19.60 27.01 3.04
CA ILE A 224 -18.81 25.83 2.63
C ILE A 224 -19.19 25.40 1.20
N LYS A 225 -20.49 25.43 0.86
CA LYS A 225 -20.95 25.08 -0.49
C LYS A 225 -20.51 26.11 -1.53
N GLU A 226 -20.45 27.39 -1.19
CA GLU A 226 -19.92 28.45 -2.04
C GLU A 226 -18.40 28.27 -2.24
N MET A 227 -17.65 28.03 -1.18
CA MET A 227 -16.20 27.73 -1.25
C MET A 227 -15.91 26.52 -2.14
N LYS A 228 -16.66 25.41 -1.99
CA LYS A 228 -16.52 24.22 -2.87
C LYS A 228 -16.79 24.56 -4.34
N LYS A 229 -17.78 25.41 -4.62
CA LYS A 229 -18.08 25.85 -5.99
C LYS A 229 -16.99 26.75 -6.56
N ASP A 230 -16.42 27.62 -5.74
CA ASP A 230 -15.34 28.51 -6.16
C ASP A 230 -14.07 27.71 -6.45
N SER A 231 -13.70 26.76 -5.59
CA SER A 231 -12.59 25.83 -5.85
C SER A 231 -12.83 24.99 -7.13
N GLN A 232 -14.05 24.47 -7.33
CA GLN A 232 -14.38 23.76 -8.57
C GLN A 232 -14.25 24.66 -9.81
N ARG A 233 -14.59 25.95 -9.70
CA ARG A 233 -14.44 26.92 -10.79
C ARG A 233 -12.97 27.10 -11.15
N VAL A 234 -12.09 27.31 -10.16
CA VAL A 234 -10.63 27.42 -10.39
C VAL A 234 -10.10 26.22 -11.17
N ILE A 235 -10.52 25.01 -10.79
CA ILE A 235 -10.11 23.77 -11.45
C ILE A 235 -10.64 23.69 -12.89
N ASN A 236 -11.90 24.03 -13.11
CA ASN A 236 -12.49 24.02 -14.44
C ASN A 236 -11.84 25.06 -15.37
N ASP A 237 -11.54 26.25 -14.85
CA ASP A 237 -10.91 27.33 -15.60
C ASP A 237 -9.46 26.97 -15.96
N ALA A 238 -8.72 26.32 -15.04
CA ALA A 238 -7.37 25.82 -15.31
C ALA A 238 -7.33 24.81 -16.48
N PHE A 239 -8.36 23.96 -16.62
CA PHE A 239 -8.44 22.95 -17.68
C PHE A 239 -9.09 23.44 -18.98
N GLN A 240 -9.52 24.71 -19.05
CA GLN A 240 -9.92 25.34 -20.32
C GLN A 240 -8.70 25.90 -21.08
N ILE A 241 -7.59 26.13 -20.39
CA ILE A 241 -6.34 26.59 -20.99
C ILE A 241 -5.64 25.39 -21.62
N ASP A 242 -5.15 25.56 -22.85
CA ASP A 242 -4.36 24.52 -23.52
C ASP A 242 -3.10 24.18 -22.71
N GLY A 243 -2.86 22.88 -22.51
CA GLY A 243 -1.66 22.39 -21.83
C GLY A 243 -0.37 22.60 -22.63
N LYS A 244 0.77 22.52 -21.93
CA LYS A 244 2.10 22.50 -22.56
C LYS A 244 2.37 21.10 -23.11
N LYS A 245 2.90 21.03 -24.34
CA LYS A 245 3.24 19.77 -25.00
C LYS A 245 4.64 19.33 -24.60
N PHE A 246 4.78 18.08 -24.21
CA PHE A 246 6.05 17.43 -23.89
C PHE A 246 6.18 16.14 -24.70
N HIS A 247 7.37 15.88 -25.23
CA HIS A 247 7.67 14.63 -25.94
C HIS A 247 8.40 13.68 -24.98
N LEU A 248 7.69 12.70 -24.43
CA LEU A 248 8.18 11.84 -23.35
C LEU A 248 7.94 10.37 -23.68
N GLY A 249 9.00 9.56 -23.61
CA GLY A 249 8.90 8.10 -23.84
C GLY A 249 8.41 7.72 -25.24
N GLY A 250 8.62 8.59 -26.24
CA GLY A 250 8.15 8.40 -27.62
C GLY A 250 6.72 8.85 -27.89
N ASP A 251 5.99 9.34 -26.87
CA ASP A 251 4.63 9.85 -26.97
C ASP A 251 4.58 11.38 -26.74
N ASP A 252 3.63 12.05 -27.38
CA ASP A 252 3.32 13.46 -27.12
C ASP A 252 2.28 13.59 -26.00
N TRP A 253 2.63 14.29 -24.93
CA TRP A 253 1.79 14.53 -23.77
C TRP A 253 1.39 16.00 -23.66
N SER A 254 0.10 16.26 -23.46
CA SER A 254 -0.41 17.60 -23.17
C SER A 254 -0.64 17.76 -21.66
N LEU A 255 0.36 18.24 -20.95
CA LEU A 255 0.34 18.37 -19.50
C LEU A 255 -0.09 19.78 -19.09
N HIS A 256 -0.76 19.89 -17.95
CA HIS A 256 -1.24 21.16 -17.41
C HIS A 256 -0.51 21.45 -16.11
N GLU A 257 -0.22 22.72 -15.87
CA GLU A 257 0.23 23.15 -14.56
C GLU A 257 -0.82 22.78 -13.50
N ILE A 258 -0.40 22.59 -12.25
CA ILE A 258 -1.32 22.25 -11.16
C ILE A 258 -2.38 23.34 -11.02
N ALA A 259 -3.65 22.93 -11.01
CA ALA A 259 -4.76 23.88 -10.92
C ALA A 259 -4.64 24.78 -9.68
N GLY A 260 -4.63 26.10 -9.91
CA GLY A 260 -4.51 27.11 -8.84
C GLY A 260 -3.08 27.55 -8.50
N SER A 261 -2.03 26.95 -9.09
CA SER A 261 -0.64 27.38 -8.84
C SER A 261 -0.20 28.58 -9.68
N LYS A 262 -0.90 28.87 -10.78
CA LYS A 262 -0.49 29.88 -11.74
C LYS A 262 -0.54 31.29 -11.13
N ASN A 263 0.59 31.99 -11.15
CA ASN A 263 0.81 33.32 -10.56
C ASN A 263 0.65 33.39 -9.03
N ASP A 264 0.78 32.26 -8.35
CA ASP A 264 0.89 32.20 -6.90
C ASP A 264 2.35 31.94 -6.55
N ASP A 265 3.01 32.85 -5.82
CA ASP A 265 4.39 32.66 -5.36
C ASP A 265 4.45 31.93 -3.99
N SER A 266 3.29 31.60 -3.41
CA SER A 266 3.17 31.07 -2.05
C SER A 266 2.88 29.56 -1.96
N TRP A 267 2.71 28.88 -3.09
CA TRP A 267 2.40 27.45 -3.11
C TRP A 267 3.66 26.58 -2.98
N GLU A 268 3.50 25.42 -2.33
CA GLU A 268 4.56 24.42 -2.18
C GLU A 268 4.54 23.42 -3.33
N SER A 269 5.51 23.53 -4.21
CA SER A 269 5.66 22.79 -5.46
C SER A 269 6.63 21.63 -5.33
N THR A 270 6.29 20.63 -4.51
CA THR A 270 7.18 19.49 -4.22
C THR A 270 6.69 18.19 -4.85
N LEU A 271 7.58 17.19 -4.93
CA LEU A 271 7.18 15.83 -5.37
C LEU A 271 6.12 15.21 -4.44
N ASP A 272 6.05 15.63 -3.17
CA ASP A 272 5.04 15.15 -2.22
C ASP A 272 3.61 15.61 -2.59
N LEU A 273 3.49 16.75 -3.28
CA LEU A 273 2.23 17.18 -3.89
C LEU A 273 1.85 16.25 -5.05
N CYS A 274 2.78 15.91 -5.93
CA CYS A 274 2.55 14.92 -7.00
C CYS A 274 2.10 13.57 -6.42
N ARG A 275 2.78 13.08 -5.39
CA ARG A 275 2.38 11.87 -4.66
C ARG A 275 0.93 11.99 -4.19
N SER A 276 0.54 13.11 -3.58
CA SER A 276 -0.84 13.33 -3.10
C SER A 276 -1.86 13.24 -4.23
N ILE A 277 -1.62 13.99 -5.31
CA ILE A 277 -2.48 14.05 -6.49
C ILE A 277 -2.68 12.64 -7.08
N TYR A 278 -1.60 11.91 -7.32
CA TYR A 278 -1.68 10.57 -7.89
C TYR A 278 -2.28 9.56 -6.90
N SER A 279 -1.98 9.66 -5.61
CA SER A 279 -2.56 8.78 -4.58
C SER A 279 -4.06 8.96 -4.47
N ASN A 280 -4.56 10.20 -4.56
CA ASN A 280 -5.99 10.50 -4.56
C ASN A 280 -6.67 10.06 -5.86
N ALA A 281 -6.03 10.27 -7.00
CA ALA A 281 -6.53 9.75 -8.28
C ALA A 281 -6.65 8.22 -8.26
N VAL A 282 -5.62 7.52 -7.77
CA VAL A 282 -5.63 6.06 -7.55
C VAL A 282 -6.72 5.69 -6.54
N SER A 283 -6.83 6.41 -5.44
CA SER A 283 -7.86 6.19 -4.43
C SER A 283 -9.26 6.29 -5.04
N ASN A 284 -9.53 7.23 -5.96
CA ASN A 284 -10.84 7.40 -6.60
C ASN A 284 -11.22 6.21 -7.52
N ILE A 285 -10.25 5.66 -8.25
CA ILE A 285 -10.49 4.57 -9.22
C ILE A 285 -10.69 3.20 -8.57
N LEU A 286 -10.25 2.98 -7.31
CA LEU A 286 -10.39 1.67 -6.69
C LEU A 286 -11.87 1.23 -6.59
N VAL A 287 -12.08 -0.09 -6.57
CA VAL A 287 -13.39 -0.67 -6.30
C VAL A 287 -13.23 -1.73 -5.24
N PHE A 288 -13.82 -1.53 -4.06
CA PHE A 288 -13.79 -2.52 -2.99
C PHE A 288 -14.79 -3.65 -3.26
N GLY A 289 -14.39 -4.88 -2.96
CA GLY A 289 -15.22 -6.07 -3.18
C GLY A 289 -16.43 -6.15 -2.24
N GLN A 290 -16.43 -5.41 -1.14
CA GLN A 290 -17.55 -5.32 -0.19
C GLN A 290 -18.30 -4.00 -0.36
N ARG A 291 -19.63 -4.05 -0.25
CA ARG A 291 -20.49 -2.84 -0.19
C ARG A 291 -20.20 -2.09 1.11
N SER A 292 -19.20 -1.21 1.11
CA SER A 292 -19.09 -0.16 2.12
C SER A 292 -20.34 0.71 2.03
N LYS A 293 -21.03 0.89 3.17
CA LYS A 293 -22.26 1.70 3.25
C LYS A 293 -22.02 3.20 3.16
N ASN A 294 -20.77 3.67 3.23
CA ASN A 294 -20.47 5.08 3.16
C ASN A 294 -19.48 5.41 2.04
N ASN A 295 -19.82 6.48 1.31
CA ASN A 295 -18.98 7.24 0.39
C ASN A 295 -17.89 8.04 1.13
N ASP A 296 -17.51 7.64 2.33
CA ASP A 296 -16.48 8.34 3.07
C ASP A 296 -15.14 8.09 2.39
N PHE A 297 -14.40 9.19 2.25
CA PHE A 297 -13.05 9.24 1.72
C PHE A 297 -12.22 8.04 2.18
N ARG A 298 -11.53 7.43 1.23
CA ARG A 298 -10.79 6.20 1.44
C ARG A 298 -9.48 6.54 2.09
N LYS A 299 -9.44 6.45 3.42
CA LYS A 299 -8.21 6.60 4.18
C LYS A 299 -7.21 5.52 3.78
N TYR A 300 -5.95 5.92 3.76
CA TYR A 300 -4.83 5.04 3.52
C TYR A 300 -3.64 5.51 4.35
N MET A 301 -2.84 4.57 4.80
CA MET A 301 -1.47 4.87 5.23
C MET A 301 -0.56 4.86 4.02
N TRP A 302 0.55 5.59 4.09
CA TRP A 302 1.56 5.54 3.06
C TRP A 302 2.96 5.53 3.64
N GLU A 303 3.87 4.93 2.89
CA GLU A 303 5.31 4.97 3.14
C GLU A 303 6.02 5.23 1.81
N GLY A 304 7.11 6.00 1.84
CA GLY A 304 7.87 6.34 0.64
C GLY A 304 9.35 6.14 0.82
N ARG A 305 9.98 5.36 -0.09
CA ARG A 305 11.42 5.14 -0.12
C ARG A 305 11.92 5.12 -1.56
N PRO A 306 12.92 5.93 -1.92
CA PRO A 306 13.54 5.83 -3.23
C PRO A 306 14.35 4.53 -3.32
N SER A 307 14.21 3.87 -4.46
CA SER A 307 15.03 2.75 -4.91
C SER A 307 16.02 3.28 -5.93
N ILE A 308 17.29 3.40 -5.53
CA ILE A 308 18.34 4.10 -6.27
C ILE A 308 19.29 3.08 -6.88
N CYS A 309 19.47 3.15 -8.18
CA CYS A 309 20.38 2.30 -8.93
C CYS A 309 21.50 3.13 -9.55
N LEU A 310 22.73 2.95 -9.07
CA LEU A 310 23.94 3.53 -9.66
C LEU A 310 24.42 2.61 -10.78
N LEU A 311 24.26 3.06 -12.02
CA LEU A 311 24.52 2.27 -13.22
C LEU A 311 25.96 2.45 -13.71
N ARG A 312 26.40 3.72 -13.84
CA ARG A 312 27.76 4.10 -14.25
C ARG A 312 28.28 5.28 -13.43
N PHE A 313 29.54 5.23 -13.06
CA PHE A 313 30.26 6.29 -12.33
C PHE A 313 31.77 6.15 -12.54
N ASP A 314 32.51 7.20 -12.20
CA ASP A 314 33.95 7.23 -12.44
C ASP A 314 34.71 6.20 -11.59
N ASN A 315 35.66 5.49 -12.21
CA ASN A 315 36.45 4.44 -11.59
C ASN A 315 35.62 3.29 -10.99
N GLN A 316 34.46 3.00 -11.58
CA GLN A 316 33.60 1.88 -11.20
C GLN A 316 34.38 0.55 -11.28
N PRO A 317 34.49 -0.21 -10.18
CA PRO A 317 35.27 -1.43 -10.13
C PRO A 317 34.50 -2.65 -10.65
N GLN A 318 35.25 -3.72 -10.93
CA GLN A 318 34.74 -5.01 -11.38
C GLN A 318 34.26 -5.92 -10.25
N ASN A 319 34.72 -5.69 -9.01
CA ASN A 319 34.41 -6.56 -7.88
C ASN A 319 33.95 -5.75 -6.66
N LYS A 320 33.17 -6.43 -5.80
CA LYS A 320 32.56 -5.82 -4.61
C LYS A 320 33.55 -5.36 -3.56
N ASN A 321 34.63 -6.12 -3.36
CA ASN A 321 35.63 -5.78 -2.36
C ASN A 321 36.29 -4.43 -2.65
N ASP A 322 36.62 -4.18 -3.92
CA ASP A 322 37.17 -2.92 -4.37
C ASP A 322 36.14 -1.79 -4.33
N LEU A 323 34.88 -2.08 -4.67
CA LEU A 323 33.77 -1.13 -4.54
C LEU A 323 33.61 -0.64 -3.10
N ILE A 324 33.47 -1.57 -2.16
CA ILE A 324 33.28 -1.26 -0.74
C ILE A 324 34.53 -0.57 -0.18
N LYS A 325 35.73 -1.01 -0.58
CA LYS A 325 36.98 -0.39 -0.11
C LYS A 325 37.12 1.06 -0.56
N GLN A 326 36.67 1.39 -1.76
CA GLN A 326 36.85 2.72 -2.36
C GLN A 326 35.69 3.68 -2.05
N PHE A 327 34.45 3.20 -2.05
CA PHE A 327 33.25 4.04 -2.10
C PHE A 327 32.26 3.81 -0.95
N SER A 328 32.61 3.06 0.11
CA SER A 328 31.70 2.80 1.22
C SER A 328 31.12 4.06 1.87
N SER A 329 31.95 5.09 2.07
CA SER A 329 31.54 6.37 2.63
C SER A 329 30.48 7.06 1.76
N SER A 330 30.73 7.16 0.45
CA SER A 330 29.80 7.78 -0.50
C SER A 330 28.49 7.01 -0.61
N MET A 331 28.54 5.68 -0.67
CA MET A 331 27.34 4.85 -0.67
C MET A 331 26.54 5.01 0.63
N SER A 332 27.21 5.13 1.78
CA SER A 332 26.57 5.38 3.07
C SER A 332 25.86 6.74 3.11
N LYS A 333 26.50 7.81 2.59
CA LYS A 333 25.88 9.14 2.44
C LYS A 333 24.61 9.09 1.59
N ILE A 334 24.66 8.41 0.43
CA ILE A 334 23.51 8.24 -0.47
C ILE A 334 22.38 7.50 0.25
N LEU A 335 22.69 6.38 0.90
CA LEU A 335 21.71 5.55 1.59
C LEU A 335 21.03 6.30 2.75
N LEU A 336 21.80 7.08 3.52
CA LEU A 336 21.32 7.94 4.60
C LEU A 336 20.69 9.24 4.12
N ARG A 337 20.78 9.53 2.81
CA ARG A 337 20.27 10.74 2.15
C ARG A 337 20.82 12.03 2.76
N ALA A 338 22.07 12.00 3.24
CA ALA A 338 22.65 13.08 4.01
C ALA A 338 24.14 13.27 3.73
N ASN A 339 24.56 14.53 3.69
CA ASN A 339 25.96 14.91 3.56
C ASN A 339 26.59 15.06 4.95
N PHE A 340 27.52 14.17 5.30
CA PHE A 340 28.25 14.24 6.57
C PHE A 340 29.52 15.08 6.44
N ARG A 341 29.67 16.08 7.33
CA ARG A 341 30.90 16.89 7.46
C ARG A 341 31.98 16.22 8.32
N GLY A 342 31.70 15.06 8.90
CA GLY A 342 32.57 14.33 9.84
C GLY A 342 32.68 12.84 9.50
N GLN A 343 32.86 11.99 10.52
CA GLN A 343 32.91 10.55 10.30
C GLN A 343 31.55 10.06 9.77
N THR A 344 31.57 9.50 8.57
CA THR A 344 30.39 8.91 7.93
C THR A 344 30.08 7.58 8.61
N PRO A 345 28.81 7.26 8.92
CA PRO A 345 28.44 5.95 9.46
C PRO A 345 28.89 4.82 8.54
N ASP A 346 29.18 3.66 9.15
CA ASP A 346 29.60 2.49 8.39
C ASP A 346 28.47 2.05 7.43
N LEU A 347 28.87 1.64 6.23
CA LEU A 347 27.95 1.11 5.23
C LEU A 347 27.30 -0.18 5.76
N PRO A 348 25.97 -0.33 5.67
CA PRO A 348 25.29 -1.58 6.00
C PRO A 348 25.83 -2.77 5.20
N ILE A 349 25.54 -3.97 5.67
CA ILE A 349 25.96 -5.20 4.97
C ILE A 349 25.41 -5.23 3.53
N ASP A 350 26.17 -5.84 2.62
CA ASP A 350 25.68 -6.15 1.29
C ASP A 350 24.73 -7.35 1.36
N LEU A 351 23.51 -7.17 0.86
CA LEU A 351 22.46 -8.19 0.85
C LEU A 351 22.52 -9.08 -0.40
N ARG A 352 23.30 -8.70 -1.41
CA ARG A 352 23.50 -9.49 -2.63
C ARG A 352 24.69 -10.42 -2.43
N MET A 353 24.49 -11.74 -2.58
CA MET A 353 25.57 -12.73 -2.40
C MET A 353 26.48 -12.88 -3.63
N PHE A 354 25.98 -12.56 -4.82
CA PHE A 354 26.71 -12.74 -6.09
C PHE A 354 27.50 -11.50 -6.47
N ASP A 355 28.60 -11.65 -7.21
CA ASP A 355 29.46 -10.54 -7.67
C ASP A 355 28.93 -9.88 -8.96
N ASP A 356 27.67 -9.46 -8.97
CA ASP A 356 27.05 -8.73 -10.09
C ASP A 356 26.70 -7.28 -9.73
N TYR A 357 26.15 -7.06 -8.54
CA TYR A 357 25.91 -5.74 -7.96
C TYR A 357 25.89 -5.83 -6.43
N CYS A 358 26.06 -4.70 -5.74
CA CYS A 358 25.79 -4.62 -4.31
C CYS A 358 24.36 -4.15 -4.06
N LEU A 359 23.70 -4.70 -3.04
CA LEU A 359 22.41 -4.25 -2.54
C LEU A 359 22.56 -3.84 -1.08
N HIS A 360 22.42 -2.55 -0.81
CA HIS A 360 22.37 -2.01 0.53
C HIS A 360 20.98 -1.43 0.79
N ALA A 361 20.51 -1.57 2.02
CA ALA A 361 19.19 -1.12 2.41
C ALA A 361 19.22 -0.46 3.78
N GLN A 362 18.45 0.60 3.92
CA GLN A 362 18.20 1.26 5.19
C GLN A 362 16.79 1.85 5.18
N ARG A 363 16.28 2.24 6.34
CA ARG A 363 14.94 2.82 6.48
C ARG A 363 14.63 3.96 5.50
N SER A 364 15.63 4.74 5.10
CA SER A 364 15.52 5.91 4.24
C SER A 364 15.50 5.61 2.73
N ALA A 365 16.21 4.58 2.27
CA ALA A 365 16.40 4.27 0.86
C ALA A 365 16.91 2.85 0.64
N LEU A 366 16.76 2.37 -0.60
CA LEU A 366 17.40 1.16 -1.11
C LEU A 366 18.43 1.56 -2.17
N LEU A 367 19.62 0.96 -2.14
CA LEU A 367 20.74 1.30 -3.02
C LEU A 367 21.28 0.05 -3.72
N TRP A 368 21.19 0.05 -5.04
CA TRP A 368 21.85 -0.92 -5.92
C TRP A 368 23.05 -0.23 -6.57
N THR A 369 24.21 -0.85 -6.46
CA THR A 369 25.43 -0.34 -7.10
C THR A 369 25.97 -1.40 -8.03
N TRP A 370 25.89 -1.15 -9.33
CA TRP A 370 26.35 -2.11 -10.33
C TRP A 370 27.87 -2.19 -10.35
N LEU A 371 28.38 -3.36 -10.72
CA LEU A 371 29.79 -3.52 -11.06
C LEU A 371 29.96 -3.31 -12.56
N ARG A 372 31.18 -2.98 -12.98
CA ARG A 372 31.54 -2.80 -14.38
C ARG A 372 32.56 -3.85 -14.78
N SER A 373 32.20 -4.74 -15.70
CA SER A 373 33.09 -5.78 -16.23
C SER A 373 34.03 -5.21 -17.30
N ASP A 374 35.10 -5.95 -17.61
CA ASP A 374 35.97 -5.61 -18.74
C ASP A 374 35.20 -5.68 -20.06
N GLY A 375 35.18 -4.56 -20.78
CA GLY A 375 34.47 -4.44 -22.06
C GLY A 375 33.04 -3.89 -21.97
N ASP A 376 32.52 -3.65 -20.76
CA ASP A 376 31.23 -2.96 -20.59
C ASP A 376 31.30 -1.51 -21.12
N SER A 377 30.20 -1.06 -21.71
CA SER A 377 30.08 0.28 -22.31
C SER A 377 30.17 1.37 -21.23
N ASP A 378 30.73 2.52 -21.61
CA ASP A 378 30.64 3.74 -20.80
C ASP A 378 29.20 4.23 -20.66
N ASN A 379 28.36 3.92 -21.65
CA ASN A 379 26.93 4.20 -21.66
C ASN A 379 26.14 2.89 -21.54
N VAL A 380 25.54 2.67 -20.36
CA VAL A 380 24.75 1.47 -20.05
C VAL A 380 23.46 1.38 -20.87
N TRP A 381 22.93 2.50 -21.36
CA TRP A 381 21.68 2.51 -22.11
C TRP A 381 21.80 1.85 -23.48
N ASP A 382 23.03 1.75 -24.01
CA ASP A 382 23.33 1.06 -25.27
C ASP A 382 23.43 -0.46 -25.08
N GLU A 383 23.47 -0.95 -23.84
CA GLU A 383 23.58 -2.37 -23.54
C GLU A 383 22.20 -3.07 -23.59
N PRO A 384 22.08 -4.22 -24.27
CA PRO A 384 20.78 -4.87 -24.51
C PRO A 384 20.11 -5.39 -23.24
N HIS A 385 20.86 -5.63 -22.16
CA HIS A 385 20.35 -6.24 -20.93
C HIS A 385 20.05 -5.25 -19.80
N THR A 386 20.27 -3.95 -20.04
CA THR A 386 20.09 -2.90 -19.02
C THR A 386 18.67 -2.83 -18.51
N ARG A 387 17.70 -2.90 -19.42
CA ARG A 387 16.27 -2.85 -19.11
C ARG A 387 15.87 -3.96 -18.12
N GLY A 388 16.22 -5.21 -18.42
CA GLY A 388 15.92 -6.34 -17.55
C GLY A 388 16.55 -6.23 -16.17
N LYS A 389 17.81 -5.78 -16.06
CA LYS A 389 18.44 -5.57 -14.76
C LYS A 389 17.76 -4.46 -13.94
N ILE A 390 17.32 -3.37 -14.58
CA ILE A 390 16.56 -2.30 -13.91
C ILE A 390 15.21 -2.85 -13.41
N PHE A 391 14.52 -3.64 -14.22
CA PHE A 391 13.25 -4.25 -13.81
C PHE A 391 13.39 -5.35 -12.77
N GLU A 392 14.52 -6.06 -12.71
CA GLU A 392 14.84 -6.94 -11.58
C GLU A 392 14.90 -6.13 -10.27
N ASN A 393 15.60 -4.99 -10.29
CA ASN A 393 15.71 -4.11 -9.12
C ASN A 393 14.34 -3.56 -8.72
N GLN A 394 13.53 -3.14 -9.70
CA GLN A 394 12.16 -2.71 -9.46
C GLN A 394 11.31 -3.81 -8.84
N ALA A 395 11.32 -5.02 -9.39
CA ALA A 395 10.56 -6.16 -8.88
C ALA A 395 10.94 -6.49 -7.41
N ARG A 396 12.24 -6.47 -7.08
CA ARG A 396 12.73 -6.65 -5.71
C ARG A 396 12.27 -5.52 -4.79
N ALA A 397 12.41 -4.26 -5.21
CA ALA A 397 12.01 -3.10 -4.43
C ALA A 397 10.50 -3.13 -4.13
N GLU A 398 9.67 -3.39 -5.14
CA GLU A 398 8.23 -3.49 -5.00
C GLU A 398 7.81 -4.65 -4.08
N GLN A 399 8.50 -5.79 -4.14
CA GLN A 399 8.24 -6.90 -3.24
C GLN A 399 8.52 -6.52 -1.78
N ILE A 400 9.68 -5.90 -1.51
CA ILE A 400 10.07 -5.43 -0.17
C ILE A 400 9.01 -4.48 0.38
N GLU A 401 8.64 -3.48 -0.41
CA GLU A 401 7.64 -2.46 -0.07
C GLU A 401 6.26 -3.07 0.19
N TYR A 402 5.83 -4.03 -0.63
CA TYR A 402 4.57 -4.75 -0.44
C TYR A 402 4.53 -5.50 0.90
N TYR A 403 5.55 -6.29 1.22
CA TYR A 403 5.58 -7.04 2.48
C TYR A 403 5.67 -6.10 3.69
N ASN A 404 6.46 -5.03 3.60
CA ASN A 404 6.56 -4.06 4.67
C ASN A 404 5.21 -3.41 4.97
N MET A 405 4.55 -2.86 3.96
CA MET A 405 3.24 -2.25 4.10
C MET A 405 2.18 -3.25 4.57
N ARG A 406 2.23 -4.50 4.09
CA ARG A 406 1.30 -5.54 4.52
C ARG A 406 1.39 -5.81 6.02
N ILE A 407 2.60 -5.86 6.58
CA ILE A 407 2.81 -6.05 8.02
C ILE A 407 2.47 -4.77 8.78
N ALA A 408 2.94 -3.60 8.35
CA ALA A 408 2.66 -2.32 9.00
C ALA A 408 1.15 -2.03 9.09
N ARG A 409 0.40 -2.30 8.01
CA ARG A 409 -1.05 -2.17 7.98
C ARG A 409 -1.75 -3.16 8.90
N ALA A 410 -1.30 -4.42 8.93
CA ALA A 410 -1.82 -5.40 9.89
C ALA A 410 -1.55 -4.98 11.35
N CYS A 411 -0.38 -4.41 11.63
CA CYS A 411 -0.08 -3.84 12.95
C CYS A 411 -1.04 -2.71 13.32
N SER A 412 -1.34 -1.80 12.39
CA SER A 412 -2.31 -0.71 12.62
C SER A 412 -3.73 -1.24 12.86
N TRP A 413 -4.23 -2.13 12.00
CA TRP A 413 -5.56 -2.73 12.16
C TRP A 413 -5.70 -3.57 13.44
N ALA A 414 -4.61 -4.11 13.97
CA ALA A 414 -4.63 -4.84 15.23
C ALA A 414 -4.78 -3.92 16.45
N HIS A 415 -4.23 -2.71 16.40
CA HIS A 415 -4.35 -1.72 17.48
C HIS A 415 -5.65 -0.92 17.39
N ASP A 416 -6.12 -0.62 16.19
CA ASP A 416 -7.35 0.13 15.94
C ASP A 416 -8.19 -0.57 14.84
N PRO A 417 -8.94 -1.63 15.21
CA PRO A 417 -9.67 -2.42 14.24
C PRO A 417 -10.90 -1.68 13.71
N LEU A 418 -10.92 -1.43 12.40
CA LEU A 418 -12.06 -0.83 11.70
C LEU A 418 -13.31 -1.73 11.70
N SER A 419 -13.12 -3.05 11.82
CA SER A 419 -14.18 -4.05 11.92
C SER A 419 -13.60 -5.40 12.35
N ASP A 420 -14.45 -6.34 12.75
CA ASP A 420 -14.07 -7.72 13.07
C ASP A 420 -13.33 -8.45 11.92
N ILE A 421 -13.69 -8.16 10.66
CA ILE A 421 -13.04 -8.74 9.47
C ILE A 421 -11.59 -8.24 9.36
N HIS A 422 -11.38 -6.93 9.51
CA HIS A 422 -10.06 -6.31 9.52
C HIS A 422 -9.19 -6.86 10.67
N LEU A 423 -9.78 -7.01 11.86
CA LEU A 423 -9.10 -7.60 13.02
C LEU A 423 -8.65 -9.05 12.76
N PHE A 424 -9.52 -9.86 12.16
CA PHE A 424 -9.18 -11.24 11.81
C PHE A 424 -8.05 -11.32 10.77
N HIS A 425 -8.13 -10.52 9.71
CA HIS A 425 -7.07 -10.44 8.70
C HIS A 425 -5.75 -9.94 9.28
N ALA A 426 -5.80 -8.96 10.18
CA ALA A 426 -4.63 -8.45 10.89
C ALA A 426 -3.97 -9.56 11.70
N TYR A 427 -4.75 -10.27 12.53
CA TYR A 427 -4.24 -11.38 13.33
C TYR A 427 -3.64 -12.49 12.47
N GLU A 428 -4.32 -12.92 11.41
CA GLU A 428 -3.80 -13.92 10.47
C GLU A 428 -2.48 -13.50 9.84
N THR A 429 -2.38 -12.24 9.40
CA THR A 429 -1.16 -11.70 8.79
C THR A 429 -0.01 -11.65 9.79
N LEU A 430 -0.27 -11.21 11.03
CA LEU A 430 0.74 -11.10 12.07
C LEU A 430 1.22 -12.46 12.56
N VAL A 431 0.33 -13.43 12.76
CA VAL A 431 0.71 -14.81 13.13
C VAL A 431 1.57 -15.44 12.05
N ASN A 432 1.28 -15.16 10.78
CA ASN A 432 2.03 -15.69 9.65
C ASN A 432 3.23 -14.82 9.23
N SER A 433 3.56 -13.72 9.91
CA SER A 433 4.56 -12.75 9.44
C SER A 433 5.93 -13.38 9.21
N GLU A 434 6.41 -14.20 10.14
CA GLU A 434 7.68 -14.91 10.01
C GLU A 434 7.66 -15.89 8.83
N ARG A 435 6.57 -16.64 8.67
CA ARG A 435 6.38 -17.55 7.54
C ARG A 435 6.34 -16.79 6.22
N LEU A 436 5.65 -15.65 6.17
CA LEU A 436 5.54 -14.78 4.99
C LEU A 436 6.91 -14.28 4.55
N THR A 437 7.79 -13.92 5.49
CA THR A 437 9.15 -13.47 5.19
C THR A 437 10.06 -14.63 4.79
N HIS A 438 10.10 -15.72 5.57
CA HIS A 438 11.00 -16.85 5.33
C HIS A 438 10.67 -17.63 4.05
N HIS A 439 9.38 -17.81 3.74
CA HIS A 439 8.91 -18.50 2.54
C HIS A 439 8.44 -17.53 1.45
N SER A 440 8.93 -16.29 1.46
CA SER A 440 8.65 -15.30 0.41
C SER A 440 9.23 -15.72 -0.95
N SER A 441 10.37 -16.42 -0.94
CA SER A 441 11.15 -16.81 -2.12
C SER A 441 11.66 -18.25 -2.06
N GLN A 442 11.97 -18.82 -3.24
CA GLN A 442 12.80 -20.04 -3.35
C GLN A 442 14.29 -19.75 -3.12
N ALA A 443 14.72 -18.49 -3.24
CA ALA A 443 16.10 -18.08 -3.04
C ALA A 443 16.32 -17.66 -1.59
N GLY A 444 17.18 -18.39 -0.87
CA GLY A 444 17.52 -18.08 0.52
C GLY A 444 18.09 -16.67 0.71
N GLU A 445 18.85 -16.15 -0.28
CA GLU A 445 19.33 -14.76 -0.32
C GLU A 445 18.18 -13.76 -0.23
N VAL A 446 17.13 -13.94 -1.05
CA VAL A 446 16.00 -13.01 -1.11
C VAL A 446 15.24 -13.01 0.20
N SER A 447 14.94 -14.20 0.75
CA SER A 447 14.27 -14.30 2.06
C SER A 447 15.10 -13.69 3.19
N ALA A 448 16.43 -13.86 3.16
CA ALA A 448 17.34 -13.27 4.14
C ALA A 448 17.40 -11.74 4.01
N ALA A 449 17.50 -11.22 2.78
CA ALA A 449 17.47 -9.79 2.51
C ALA A 449 16.14 -9.16 2.97
N LEU A 450 15.00 -9.78 2.66
CA LEU A 450 13.69 -9.30 3.10
C LEU A 450 13.59 -9.27 4.64
N SER A 451 14.07 -10.32 5.32
CA SER A 451 14.09 -10.38 6.78
C SER A 451 14.94 -9.27 7.39
N TYR A 452 16.15 -9.06 6.86
CA TYR A 452 17.03 -7.96 7.26
C TYR A 452 16.33 -6.61 7.09
N ILE A 453 15.71 -6.38 5.92
CA ILE A 453 15.10 -5.10 5.58
C ILE A 453 13.88 -4.80 6.46
N ILE A 454 13.00 -5.78 6.71
CA ILE A 454 11.83 -5.60 7.60
C ILE A 454 12.28 -5.21 9.03
N ASN A 455 13.42 -5.73 9.48
CA ASN A 455 14.02 -5.33 10.76
C ASN A 455 14.58 -3.90 10.70
N GLU A 456 15.36 -3.55 9.68
CA GLU A 456 15.94 -2.21 9.51
C GLU A 456 14.87 -1.12 9.33
N PHE A 457 13.74 -1.45 8.70
CA PHE A 457 12.62 -0.53 8.57
C PHE A 457 11.90 -0.27 9.90
N GLY A 458 12.13 -1.12 10.91
CA GLY A 458 11.56 -1.03 12.25
C GLY A 458 10.22 -1.74 12.40
N THR A 459 9.63 -2.24 11.31
CA THR A 459 8.31 -2.87 11.28
C THR A 459 8.26 -4.16 12.10
N ALA A 460 9.37 -4.91 12.14
CA ALA A 460 9.47 -6.12 12.95
C ALA A 460 9.19 -5.89 14.44
N SER A 461 9.62 -4.74 14.97
CA SER A 461 9.47 -4.42 16.39
C SER A 461 8.01 -4.14 16.80
N LEU A 462 7.15 -3.84 15.83
CA LEU A 462 5.72 -3.58 16.06
C LEU A 462 4.89 -4.87 16.17
N ILE A 463 5.40 -5.99 15.64
CA ILE A 463 4.65 -7.25 15.52
C ILE A 463 4.22 -7.81 16.87
N PRO A 464 5.08 -7.89 17.92
CA PRO A 464 4.68 -8.48 19.20
C PRO A 464 3.53 -7.71 19.87
N SER A 465 3.65 -6.39 19.96
CA SER A 465 2.62 -5.54 20.56
C SER A 465 1.31 -5.61 19.77
N ALA A 466 1.37 -5.63 18.44
CA ALA A 466 0.20 -5.80 17.59
C ALA A 466 -0.48 -7.17 17.78
N LYS A 467 0.29 -8.26 17.93
CA LYS A 467 -0.27 -9.60 18.21
C LYS A 467 -1.04 -9.61 19.53
N GLU A 468 -0.53 -8.94 20.55
CA GLU A 468 -1.21 -8.83 21.85
C GLU A 468 -2.48 -7.99 21.76
N ALA A 469 -2.43 -6.83 21.10
CA ALA A 469 -3.60 -5.99 20.87
C ALA A 469 -4.70 -6.74 20.10
N ALA A 470 -4.34 -7.47 19.04
CA ALA A 470 -5.29 -8.27 18.28
C ALA A 470 -5.94 -9.38 19.13
N ARG A 471 -5.15 -10.07 19.97
CA ARG A 471 -5.66 -11.10 20.89
C ARG A 471 -6.65 -10.52 21.89
N TYR A 472 -6.32 -9.38 22.49
CA TYR A 472 -7.20 -8.69 23.42
C TYR A 472 -8.56 -8.35 22.78
N HIS A 473 -8.56 -7.76 21.58
CA HIS A 473 -9.81 -7.44 20.90
C HIS A 473 -10.61 -8.70 20.50
N LEU A 474 -9.95 -9.79 20.10
CA LEU A 474 -10.64 -11.05 19.81
C LEU A 474 -11.27 -11.66 21.06
N GLU A 475 -10.60 -11.59 22.21
CA GLU A 475 -11.15 -12.01 23.51
C GLU A 475 -12.34 -11.13 23.93
N GLU A 476 -12.25 -9.82 23.71
CA GLU A 476 -13.35 -8.88 23.96
C GLU A 476 -14.60 -9.21 23.11
N LEU A 477 -14.41 -9.50 21.82
CA LEU A 477 -15.48 -9.92 20.91
C LEU A 477 -16.11 -11.24 21.37
N ARG A 478 -15.28 -12.21 21.78
CA ARG A 478 -15.76 -13.48 22.33
C ARG A 478 -16.58 -13.25 23.60
N TYR A 479 -16.09 -12.43 24.53
CA TYR A 479 -16.80 -12.09 25.76
C TYR A 479 -18.16 -11.42 25.48
N LYS A 480 -18.20 -10.45 24.55
CA LYS A 480 -19.45 -9.79 24.11
C LYS A 480 -20.44 -10.81 23.52
N SER A 481 -19.97 -11.69 22.65
CA SER A 481 -20.79 -12.75 22.04
C SER A 481 -21.34 -13.72 23.10
N ASP A 482 -20.49 -14.21 24.00
CA ASP A 482 -20.88 -15.11 25.08
C ASP A 482 -21.87 -14.44 26.06
N SER A 483 -21.69 -13.15 26.35
CA SER A 483 -22.63 -12.36 27.17
C SER A 483 -24.01 -12.22 26.52
N ILE A 484 -24.06 -11.96 25.20
CA ILE A 484 -25.32 -11.90 24.43
C ILE A 484 -25.98 -13.28 24.39
N ARG A 485 -25.21 -14.35 24.14
CA ARG A 485 -25.73 -15.73 24.16
C ARG A 485 -26.31 -16.05 25.53
N ASN A 486 -25.60 -15.78 26.60
CA ASN A 486 -26.07 -16.00 27.97
C ASN A 486 -27.38 -15.24 28.28
N ARG A 487 -27.56 -14.02 27.76
CA ARG A 487 -28.84 -13.29 27.90
C ARG A 487 -29.98 -13.97 27.14
N ARG A 488 -29.72 -14.46 25.91
CA ARG A 488 -30.70 -15.19 25.11
C ARG A 488 -31.07 -16.53 25.75
N ASP A 489 -30.07 -17.26 26.25
CA ASP A 489 -30.25 -18.54 26.93
C ASP A 489 -31.09 -18.35 28.20
N ARG A 490 -30.82 -17.32 29.02
CA ARG A 490 -31.67 -16.95 30.16
C ARG A 490 -33.12 -16.67 29.75
N GLY A 491 -33.33 -15.96 28.63
CA GLY A 491 -34.67 -15.71 28.09
C GLY A 491 -35.38 -16.99 27.65
N LEU A 492 -34.68 -17.89 26.96
CA LEU A 492 -35.22 -19.21 26.57
C LEU A 492 -35.53 -20.06 27.80
N THR A 493 -34.64 -20.13 28.79
CA THR A 493 -34.88 -20.83 30.06
C THR A 493 -36.11 -20.30 30.78
N PHE A 494 -36.33 -18.98 30.79
CA PHE A 494 -37.54 -18.39 31.37
C PHE A 494 -38.82 -18.81 30.62
N VAL A 495 -38.80 -18.78 29.29
CA VAL A 495 -39.95 -19.20 28.46
C VAL A 495 -40.25 -20.69 28.63
N PHE A 496 -39.23 -21.55 28.55
CA PHE A 496 -39.41 -22.99 28.79
C PHE A 496 -39.83 -23.30 30.22
N GLY A 497 -39.35 -22.53 31.20
CA GLY A 497 -39.79 -22.61 32.59
C GLY A 497 -41.27 -22.28 32.75
N LEU A 498 -41.77 -21.24 32.08
CA LEU A 498 -43.20 -20.90 32.07
C LEU A 498 -44.06 -21.95 31.38
N VAL A 499 -43.61 -22.48 30.24
CA VAL A 499 -44.30 -23.56 29.53
C VAL A 499 -44.34 -24.83 30.39
N GLY A 500 -43.22 -25.19 31.03
CA GLY A 500 -43.16 -26.29 31.99
C GLY A 500 -44.05 -26.08 33.21
N ALA A 501 -44.15 -24.86 33.72
CA ALA A 501 -45.03 -24.53 34.85
C ALA A 501 -46.51 -24.66 34.45
N ALA A 502 -46.87 -24.20 33.25
CA ALA A 502 -48.22 -24.32 32.72
C ALA A 502 -48.63 -25.79 32.51
N THR A 503 -47.77 -26.61 31.91
CA THR A 503 -48.06 -28.03 31.69
C THR A 503 -48.12 -28.82 33.00
N LEU A 504 -47.20 -28.58 33.94
CA LEU A 504 -47.24 -29.22 35.26
C LEU A 504 -48.48 -28.78 36.05
N ALA A 505 -48.89 -27.51 35.90
CA ALA A 505 -50.11 -26.99 36.50
C ALA A 505 -51.35 -27.69 35.96
N GLU A 506 -51.49 -27.77 34.64
CA GLU A 506 -52.68 -28.32 33.99
C GLU A 506 -52.82 -29.83 34.18
N PHE A 507 -51.73 -30.59 34.01
CA PHE A 507 -51.79 -32.05 33.96
C PHE A 507 -51.53 -32.76 35.29
N VAL A 508 -50.83 -32.12 36.23
CA VAL A 508 -50.43 -32.77 37.50
C VAL A 508 -51.04 -32.05 38.68
N VAL A 509 -50.74 -30.77 38.86
CA VAL A 509 -51.11 -30.05 40.10
C VAL A 509 -52.60 -29.72 40.17
N HIS A 510 -53.24 -29.38 39.05
CA HIS A 510 -54.66 -29.03 39.01
C HIS A 510 -55.60 -30.20 39.40
N PRO A 511 -55.42 -31.42 38.87
CA PRO A 511 -56.17 -32.60 39.35
C PRO A 511 -56.01 -32.85 40.86
N PHE A 512 -54.77 -32.77 41.37
CA PHE A 512 -54.49 -32.99 42.80
C PHE A 512 -55.16 -31.94 43.72
N ILE A 513 -55.15 -30.66 43.32
CA ILE A 513 -55.79 -29.58 44.10
C ILE A 513 -57.32 -29.72 44.08
N GLN A 514 -57.91 -30.12 42.95
CA GLN A 514 -59.34 -30.37 42.87
C GLN A 514 -59.79 -31.53 43.77
N GLU A 515 -58.94 -32.55 43.94
CA GLU A 515 -59.22 -33.70 44.80
C GLU A 515 -59.12 -33.35 46.30
N ILE A 516 -58.11 -32.57 46.69
CA ILE A 516 -57.85 -32.20 48.09
C ILE A 516 -58.78 -31.06 48.58
N TRP A 517 -59.07 -30.08 47.71
CA TRP A 517 -59.93 -28.93 48.04
C TRP A 517 -61.07 -28.74 47.03
N PRO A 518 -62.07 -29.64 47.00
CA PRO A 518 -63.15 -29.62 46.01
C PRO A 518 -64.09 -28.41 46.11
N LYS A 519 -64.03 -27.64 47.22
CA LYS A 519 -64.83 -26.42 47.44
C LYS A 519 -64.17 -25.14 46.94
N LEU A 520 -62.94 -25.21 46.41
CA LEU A 520 -62.24 -24.03 45.89
C LEU A 520 -62.91 -23.55 44.59
N SER A 521 -63.03 -22.22 44.43
CA SER A 521 -63.72 -21.66 43.25
C SER A 521 -62.99 -22.02 41.95
N LYS A 522 -63.74 -22.31 40.88
CA LYS A 522 -63.21 -22.67 39.56
C LYS A 522 -62.28 -21.59 38.95
N VAL A 523 -62.32 -20.36 39.46
CA VAL A 523 -61.45 -19.26 39.02
C VAL A 523 -60.13 -19.23 39.79
N ILE A 524 -60.14 -19.61 41.07
CA ILE A 524 -58.95 -19.57 41.95
C ILE A 524 -58.08 -20.82 41.75
N THR A 525 -58.68 -21.98 41.51
CA THR A 525 -57.96 -23.26 41.39
C THR A 525 -56.87 -23.24 40.30
N PRO A 526 -57.11 -22.76 39.06
CA PRO A 526 -56.07 -22.73 38.03
C PRO A 526 -54.89 -21.81 38.38
N ILE A 527 -55.17 -20.67 39.03
CA ILE A 527 -54.15 -19.70 39.46
C ILE A 527 -53.27 -20.30 40.55
N LEU A 528 -53.88 -21.00 41.52
CA LEU A 528 -53.16 -21.69 42.59
C LEU A 528 -52.29 -22.83 42.04
N SER A 529 -52.82 -23.62 41.10
CA SER A 529 -52.08 -24.69 40.41
C SER A 529 -50.85 -24.15 39.68
N PHE A 530 -50.99 -23.03 38.96
CA PHE A 530 -49.88 -22.37 38.29
C PHE A 530 -48.80 -21.89 39.27
N GLY A 531 -49.22 -21.29 40.39
CA GLY A 531 -48.31 -20.84 41.44
C GLY A 531 -47.50 -21.98 42.09
N ILE A 532 -48.17 -23.10 42.40
CA ILE A 532 -47.52 -24.27 43.01
C ILE A 532 -46.56 -24.96 42.02
N SER A 533 -46.96 -25.10 40.76
CA SER A 533 -46.09 -25.61 39.70
C SER A 533 -44.85 -24.74 39.48
N GLY A 534 -45.04 -23.42 39.48
CA GLY A 534 -43.92 -22.46 39.40
C GLY A 534 -42.96 -22.61 40.58
N ALA A 535 -43.49 -22.74 41.81
CA ALA A 535 -42.67 -22.94 43.00
C ALA A 535 -41.89 -24.27 42.99
N LEU A 536 -42.50 -25.36 42.48
CA LEU A 536 -41.85 -26.66 42.31
C LEU A 536 -40.72 -26.63 41.29
N ILE A 537 -40.92 -25.96 40.14
CA ILE A 537 -39.87 -25.81 39.15
C ILE A 537 -38.73 -24.95 39.70
N LEU A 538 -39.06 -23.87 40.41
CA LEU A 538 -38.07 -22.99 41.04
C LEU A 538 -37.23 -23.74 42.09
N SER A 539 -37.85 -24.59 42.91
CA SER A 539 -37.13 -25.36 43.93
C SER A 539 -36.20 -26.41 43.30
N VAL A 540 -36.62 -27.09 42.23
CA VAL A 540 -35.73 -27.99 41.46
C VAL A 540 -34.54 -27.23 40.88
N VAL A 541 -34.77 -26.05 40.29
CA VAL A 541 -33.69 -25.21 39.74
C VAL A 541 -32.71 -24.79 40.84
N ILE A 542 -33.20 -24.40 42.02
CA ILE A 542 -32.36 -24.04 43.17
C ILE A 542 -31.53 -25.24 43.63
N VAL A 543 -32.11 -26.44 43.71
CA VAL A 543 -31.40 -27.66 44.09
C VAL A 543 -30.30 -28.00 43.09
N VAL A 544 -30.58 -27.95 41.79
CA VAL A 544 -29.58 -28.18 40.73
C VAL A 544 -28.46 -27.13 40.79
N LEU A 545 -28.79 -25.86 41.06
CA LEU A 545 -27.79 -24.79 41.21
C LEU A 545 -26.91 -24.96 42.45
N ILE A 546 -27.44 -25.53 43.54
CA ILE A 546 -26.65 -25.84 44.75
C ILE A 546 -25.72 -27.01 44.48
N ILE A 547 -26.18 -28.06 43.80
CA ILE A 547 -25.38 -29.25 43.48
C ILE A 547 -24.24 -28.92 42.51
N ASN A 548 -24.47 -28.07 41.51
CA ASN A 548 -23.46 -27.67 40.51
C ASN A 548 -22.49 -26.59 41.01
N LYS A 549 -22.55 -26.16 42.28
CA LYS A 549 -21.67 -25.12 42.82
C LYS A 549 -20.43 -25.68 43.53
N ASP A 550 -20.36 -27.01 43.70
CA ASP A 550 -19.28 -27.73 44.38
C ASP A 550 -18.32 -28.48 43.41
N GLU A 551 -18.42 -28.25 42.10
CA GLU A 551 -17.38 -28.47 41.08
C GLU A 551 -16.85 -27.12 40.57
#